data_AF-A0A6P5APM1-F1
#
_entry.id   AF-A0A6P5APM1-F1
#
_cell.length_a   1.000
_cell.length_b   1.000
_cell.length_c   1.000
_cell.angle_alpha   90.00
_cell.angle_beta   90.00
_cell.angle_gamma   90.00
#
_symmetry.space_group_name_H-M   'P 1'
#
loop_
_entity.id
_entity.type
_entity.pdbx_description
1 polymer ?
#
loop_
_entity_poly.entity_id
_entity_poly.type
_entity_poly.pdbx_seq_one_letter_code
_entity_poly.pdbx_strand_id
1 'polypeptide(L)'
;MAEGRSHWVEHLFPPTFGYTADQLLSTGGPTSSQSDTDSGTKLGSPPPTALRRVYEKVLEDFSAEMRGRETTSTAETPEGEVAGRVSRVSWGGGPDESCIWTQQELETLREVFRAAKDQNRKLTTILDLANKQIKTLESKCKEQEEQLEKRYKQLKEARKEIQRLKINSDQLISEVTKSHRKITNLSEDVQDLQAVRDDLQRQLNETTIAYEKERLARCELEQRLQTQEQQVEDVKFKSEEATRLKYEREVRELQRRVLALQEELDREQQTHGINQKALDNMRKHFASLPDTTNDEKPETEDHFLSKLSYF
;
A
#
# COMPACT_ATOMS: atom_id res chain seq x y z
N MET A 1 16.80 -39.24 -16.24
CA MET A 1 16.83 -39.20 -14.78
C MET A 1 16.63 -37.76 -14.37
N ALA A 2 15.43 -37.39 -13.94
CA ALA A 2 15.14 -36.07 -13.39
C ALA A 2 14.26 -36.32 -12.16
N GLU A 3 14.90 -36.44 -11.00
CA GLU A 3 14.21 -36.55 -9.73
C GLU A 3 13.55 -35.20 -9.42
N GLY A 4 12.23 -35.18 -9.53
CA GLY A 4 11.40 -34.06 -9.12
C GLY A 4 11.57 -33.82 -7.62
N ARG A 5 12.04 -32.63 -7.26
CA ARG A 5 12.02 -32.17 -5.87
C ARG A 5 10.57 -31.90 -5.49
N SER A 6 9.95 -32.84 -4.77
CA SER A 6 8.65 -32.62 -4.12
C SER A 6 8.72 -31.40 -3.20
N HIS A 7 7.70 -30.55 -3.32
CA HIS A 7 7.59 -29.31 -2.55
C HIS A 7 7.28 -29.67 -1.09
N TRP A 8 7.94 -29.03 -0.12
CA TRP A 8 7.81 -29.34 1.33
C TRP A 8 6.36 -29.30 1.86
N VAL A 9 5.47 -28.62 1.14
CA VAL A 9 4.02 -28.57 1.41
C VAL A 9 3.35 -29.94 1.23
N GLU A 10 3.83 -30.78 0.30
CA GLU A 10 3.30 -32.13 0.05
C GLU A 10 3.55 -33.09 1.22
N HIS A 11 4.59 -32.83 2.04
CA HIS A 11 4.87 -33.61 3.25
C HIS A 11 3.97 -33.25 4.44
N LEU A 12 3.41 -32.04 4.45
CA LEU A 12 2.53 -31.57 5.51
C LEU A 12 1.05 -31.86 5.20
N PHE A 13 0.70 -31.99 3.92
CA PHE A 13 -0.65 -32.31 3.46
C PHE A 13 -0.63 -33.37 2.36
N PRO A 14 -0.61 -34.67 2.73
CA PRO A 14 -0.76 -35.74 1.75
C PRO A 14 -2.12 -35.58 1.04
N PRO A 15 -2.18 -35.62 -0.30
CA PRO A 15 -3.44 -35.43 -1.02
C PRO A 15 -4.34 -36.64 -0.78
N THR A 16 -5.26 -36.51 0.19
CA THR A 16 -6.22 -37.56 0.56
C THR A 16 -7.54 -37.48 -0.21
N PHE A 17 -7.67 -36.60 -1.20
CA PHE A 17 -8.85 -36.51 -2.05
C PHE A 17 -8.46 -36.38 -3.53
N GLY A 18 -8.31 -37.52 -4.19
CA GLY A 18 -8.18 -37.60 -5.64
C GLY A 18 -9.53 -37.49 -6.32
N TYR A 19 -10.04 -36.27 -6.50
CA TYR A 19 -11.09 -35.99 -7.48
C TYR A 19 -10.46 -35.19 -8.61
N THR A 20 -10.42 -35.78 -9.81
CA THR A 20 -9.92 -35.12 -11.02
C THR A 20 -11.01 -34.26 -11.64
N ALA A 21 -10.60 -33.10 -12.20
CA ALA A 21 -11.48 -32.09 -12.77
C ALA A 21 -12.48 -32.63 -13.81
N ASP A 22 -12.16 -33.75 -14.46
CA ASP A 22 -13.04 -34.39 -15.45
C ASP A 22 -14.31 -35.01 -14.84
N GLN A 23 -14.31 -35.37 -13.54
CA GLN A 23 -15.50 -35.87 -12.85
C GLN A 23 -16.49 -34.76 -12.49
N LEU A 24 -16.04 -33.50 -12.39
CA LEU A 24 -16.91 -32.35 -12.09
C LEU A 24 -17.56 -31.75 -13.36
N LEU A 25 -17.04 -32.07 -14.55
CA LEU A 25 -17.47 -31.43 -15.80
C LEU A 25 -18.43 -32.29 -16.65
N SER A 26 -18.72 -33.53 -16.26
CA SER A 26 -19.56 -34.48 -17.05
C SER A 26 -21.02 -34.61 -16.63
N THR A 27 -21.56 -33.75 -15.75
CA THR A 27 -23.02 -33.70 -15.52
C THR A 27 -23.56 -32.40 -16.10
N GLY A 28 -24.17 -32.51 -17.28
CA GLY A 28 -24.64 -31.39 -18.10
C GLY A 28 -25.77 -30.59 -17.46
N GLY A 29 -25.81 -29.28 -17.78
CA GLY A 29 -27.00 -28.44 -17.60
C GLY A 29 -28.01 -28.61 -18.75
N PRO A 30 -28.90 -27.62 -19.05
CA PRO A 30 -29.39 -26.49 -18.24
C PRO A 30 -30.93 -26.31 -18.31
N THR A 31 -31.53 -25.48 -17.46
CA THR A 31 -32.66 -24.56 -17.74
C THR A 31 -33.01 -23.78 -16.46
N SER A 32 -32.72 -22.48 -16.45
CA SER A 32 -33.71 -21.40 -16.49
C SER A 32 -34.48 -21.15 -15.18
N SER A 33 -34.07 -20.06 -14.55
CA SER A 33 -34.93 -19.06 -13.89
C SER A 33 -35.44 -19.34 -12.47
N GLN A 34 -35.21 -18.30 -11.67
CA GLN A 34 -35.89 -17.92 -10.44
C GLN A 34 -35.44 -18.59 -9.13
N SER A 35 -35.03 -17.69 -8.22
CA SER A 35 -35.18 -17.72 -6.77
C SER A 35 -35.45 -19.09 -6.13
N ASP A 36 -34.53 -19.54 -5.28
CA ASP A 36 -34.81 -19.52 -3.85
C ASP A 36 -33.55 -19.88 -3.04
N THR A 37 -33.39 -19.16 -1.96
CA THR A 37 -32.49 -19.47 -0.84
C THR A 37 -32.91 -20.76 -0.15
N ASP A 38 -31.92 -21.45 0.42
CA ASP A 38 -32.05 -22.43 1.51
C ASP A 38 -32.70 -23.79 1.21
N SER A 39 -31.87 -24.80 0.95
CA SER A 39 -32.19 -26.20 1.28
C SER A 39 -31.25 -26.69 2.38
N GLY A 40 -31.54 -26.30 3.60
CA GLY A 40 -30.89 -26.78 4.81
C GLY A 40 -31.88 -26.85 5.97
N THR A 41 -32.41 -28.06 6.22
CA THR A 41 -33.14 -28.47 7.44
C THR A 41 -34.43 -27.73 7.79
N LYS A 42 -35.55 -28.47 7.85
CA LYS A 42 -36.36 -28.65 9.08
C LYS A 42 -37.60 -29.49 8.78
N LEU A 43 -37.79 -30.52 9.61
CA LEU A 43 -39.09 -31.16 9.82
C LEU A 43 -40.14 -30.06 9.96
N GLY A 44 -41.19 -30.13 9.14
CA GLY A 44 -42.30 -29.19 9.18
C GLY A 44 -42.92 -29.14 10.57
N SER A 45 -42.85 -27.97 11.22
CA SER A 45 -43.73 -27.70 12.34
C SER A 45 -45.15 -27.58 11.78
N PRO A 46 -46.16 -28.24 12.37
CA PRO A 46 -47.53 -28.08 11.92
C PRO A 46 -47.97 -26.61 12.08
N PRO A 47 -48.86 -26.12 11.19
CA PRO A 47 -49.27 -24.72 11.18
C PRO A 47 -49.85 -24.30 12.55
N PRO A 48 -49.66 -23.03 12.98
CA PRO A 48 -50.03 -22.53 14.32
C PRO A 48 -51.50 -22.77 14.71
N THR A 49 -52.37 -22.93 13.73
CA THR A 49 -53.79 -23.25 13.89
C THR A 49 -54.06 -24.68 14.34
N ALA A 50 -53.23 -25.65 13.95
CA ALA A 50 -53.34 -27.04 14.40
C ALA A 50 -52.92 -27.16 15.87
N LEU A 51 -51.85 -26.45 16.28
CA LEU A 51 -51.37 -26.41 17.66
C LEU A 51 -52.39 -25.77 18.61
N ARG A 52 -53.08 -24.69 18.18
CA ARG A 52 -54.17 -24.09 18.97
C ARG A 52 -55.33 -25.06 19.21
N ARG A 53 -55.78 -25.78 18.18
CA ARG A 53 -56.89 -26.75 18.33
C ARG A 53 -56.56 -27.88 19.29
N VAL A 54 -55.32 -28.36 19.29
CA VAL A 54 -54.87 -29.38 20.24
C VAL A 54 -54.84 -28.81 21.66
N TYR A 55 -54.35 -27.59 21.83
CA TYR A 55 -54.31 -26.92 23.13
C TYR A 55 -55.70 -26.66 23.71
N GLU A 56 -56.63 -26.20 22.87
CA GLU A 56 -58.01 -25.90 23.24
C GLU A 56 -58.77 -27.16 23.66
N LYS A 57 -58.57 -28.27 22.92
CA LYS A 57 -59.15 -29.57 23.24
C LYS A 57 -58.61 -30.16 24.55
N VAL A 58 -57.30 -30.05 24.80
CA VAL A 58 -56.68 -30.51 26.06
C VAL A 58 -57.18 -29.67 27.25
N LEU A 59 -57.42 -28.37 27.05
CA LEU A 59 -58.00 -27.51 28.09
C LEU A 59 -59.45 -27.91 28.41
N GLU A 60 -60.25 -28.21 27.38
CA GLU A 60 -61.63 -28.67 27.54
C GLU A 60 -61.69 -30.02 28.28
N ASP A 61 -60.88 -31.00 27.87
CA ASP A 61 -60.81 -32.33 28.50
C ASP A 61 -60.37 -32.22 29.98
N PHE A 62 -59.37 -31.40 30.27
CA PHE A 62 -58.91 -31.15 31.65
C PHE A 62 -59.97 -30.46 32.51
N SER A 63 -60.71 -29.50 31.94
CA SER A 63 -61.80 -28.82 32.64
C SER A 63 -63.03 -29.71 32.86
N ALA A 64 -63.28 -30.67 31.97
CA ALA A 64 -64.34 -31.66 32.10
C ALA A 64 -63.99 -32.70 33.19
N GLU A 65 -62.72 -33.12 33.25
CA GLU A 65 -62.21 -34.04 34.29
C GLU A 65 -62.27 -33.42 35.70
N MET A 66 -61.92 -32.13 35.83
CA MET A 66 -62.04 -31.40 37.11
C MET A 66 -63.49 -31.28 37.58
N ARG A 67 -64.44 -31.03 36.67
CA ARG A 67 -65.88 -31.02 37.00
C ARG A 67 -66.41 -32.41 37.40
N GLY A 68 -65.91 -33.48 36.79
CA GLY A 68 -66.27 -34.86 37.17
C GLY A 68 -65.78 -35.26 38.57
N ARG A 69 -64.67 -34.68 39.03
CA ARG A 69 -64.15 -34.88 40.40
C ARG A 69 -64.89 -34.08 41.47
N GLU A 70 -65.37 -32.89 41.16
CA GLU A 70 -66.13 -32.07 42.12
C GLU A 70 -67.55 -32.61 42.39
N THR A 71 -68.19 -33.25 41.40
CA THR A 71 -69.53 -33.84 41.59
C THR A 71 -69.54 -35.17 42.35
N THR A 72 -68.37 -35.79 42.57
CA THR A 72 -68.24 -37.08 43.27
C THR A 72 -67.66 -36.97 44.68
N SER A 73 -67.30 -35.76 45.13
CA SER A 73 -66.67 -35.51 46.44
C SER A 73 -67.56 -34.76 47.44
N THR A 74 -68.85 -34.61 47.15
CA THR A 74 -69.84 -34.01 48.07
C THR A 74 -70.90 -35.04 48.50
N ALA A 75 -70.47 -36.15 49.10
CA ALA A 75 -71.34 -37.04 49.84
C ALA A 75 -70.58 -37.66 51.02
N GLU A 76 -71.02 -37.28 52.21
CA GLU A 76 -70.85 -38.00 53.49
C GLU A 76 -69.48 -37.91 54.19
N THR A 77 -69.35 -36.86 54.99
CA THR A 77 -68.79 -36.99 56.35
C THR A 77 -69.97 -37.15 57.31
N PRO A 78 -69.86 -38.06 58.30
CA PRO A 78 -70.15 -37.62 59.65
C PRO A 78 -68.94 -37.86 60.54
N GLU A 79 -68.46 -36.76 61.11
CA GLU A 79 -67.72 -36.79 62.36
C GLU A 79 -68.61 -37.41 63.44
N GLY A 80 -68.01 -38.31 64.19
CA GLY A 80 -68.63 -39.00 65.32
C GLY A 80 -67.56 -39.48 66.26
N GLU A 81 -66.94 -38.55 66.98
CA GLU A 81 -66.31 -38.83 68.27
C GLU A 81 -67.35 -39.52 69.17
N VAL A 82 -67.18 -40.82 69.37
CA VAL A 82 -67.84 -41.53 70.47
C VAL A 82 -66.74 -42.08 71.35
N ALA A 83 -66.44 -41.33 72.40
CA ALA A 83 -65.76 -41.81 73.59
C ALA A 83 -66.63 -42.90 74.25
N GLY A 84 -66.56 -44.10 73.68
CA GLY A 84 -67.19 -45.30 74.19
C GLY A 84 -66.43 -45.80 75.41
N ARG A 85 -66.85 -45.35 76.58
CA ARG A 85 -66.61 -46.01 77.86
C ARG A 85 -66.99 -47.48 77.69
N VAL A 86 -66.00 -48.37 77.54
CA VAL A 86 -66.23 -49.82 77.54
C VAL A 86 -66.70 -50.17 78.95
N SER A 87 -68.02 -50.11 79.13
CA SER A 87 -68.71 -50.79 80.20
C SER A 87 -68.25 -52.24 80.13
N ARG A 88 -67.53 -52.67 81.16
CA ARG A 88 -67.18 -54.06 81.39
C ARG A 88 -68.50 -54.80 81.59
N VAL A 89 -69.14 -55.18 80.48
CA VAL A 89 -70.25 -56.14 80.48
C VAL A 89 -69.64 -57.42 80.99
N SER A 90 -69.86 -57.64 82.28
CA SER A 90 -69.65 -58.89 82.96
C SER A 90 -70.50 -59.93 82.23
N TRP A 91 -69.87 -60.73 81.38
CA TRP A 91 -70.41 -62.01 80.94
C TRP A 91 -70.42 -62.94 82.16
N GLY A 92 -71.45 -62.75 82.99
CA GLY A 92 -71.82 -63.65 84.07
C GLY A 92 -72.88 -64.62 83.56
N GLY A 93 -72.59 -65.91 83.68
CA GLY A 93 -73.37 -67.03 83.14
C GLY A 93 -72.42 -67.84 82.27
N GLY A 94 -71.80 -68.91 82.74
CA GLY A 94 -72.43 -70.12 83.28
C GLY A 94 -72.05 -71.24 82.32
N PRO A 95 -71.61 -72.42 82.80
CA PRO A 95 -71.02 -73.45 81.94
C PRO A 95 -72.08 -74.06 81.02
N ASP A 96 -71.72 -74.23 79.75
CA ASP A 96 -72.50 -74.87 78.69
C ASP A 96 -73.72 -74.11 78.16
N GLU A 97 -73.50 -72.90 77.62
CA GLU A 97 -74.39 -72.33 76.59
C GLU A 97 -73.91 -72.73 75.20
N SER A 98 -74.79 -73.47 74.51
CA SER A 98 -74.63 -73.95 73.14
C SER A 98 -74.15 -72.83 72.21
N CYS A 99 -72.95 -73.01 71.67
CA CYS A 99 -72.47 -72.21 70.55
C CYS A 99 -73.55 -72.21 69.45
N ILE A 100 -74.19 -71.05 69.21
CA ILE A 100 -75.24 -70.86 68.17
C ILE A 100 -74.69 -71.21 66.78
N TRP A 101 -73.38 -71.09 66.63
CA TRP A 101 -72.64 -71.48 65.44
C TRP A 101 -72.28 -72.97 65.52
N THR A 102 -72.59 -73.70 64.46
CA THR A 102 -72.06 -75.04 64.30
C THR A 102 -70.54 -74.98 64.13
N GLN A 103 -69.83 -76.02 64.59
CA GLN A 103 -68.36 -76.08 64.50
C GLN A 103 -67.86 -75.82 63.06
N GLN A 104 -68.61 -76.31 62.08
CA GLN A 104 -68.34 -76.17 60.64
C GLN A 104 -68.46 -74.69 60.17
N GLU A 105 -69.43 -73.92 60.68
CA GLU A 105 -69.56 -72.49 60.40
C GLU A 105 -68.42 -71.68 61.04
N LEU A 106 -67.97 -72.06 62.24
CA LEU A 106 -66.80 -71.45 62.87
C LEU A 106 -65.51 -71.75 62.10
N GLU A 107 -65.33 -72.96 61.58
CA GLU A 107 -64.20 -73.31 60.71
C GLU A 107 -64.19 -72.46 59.44
N THR A 108 -65.32 -72.35 58.74
CA THR A 108 -65.42 -71.56 57.50
C THR A 108 -65.18 -70.07 57.75
N LEU A 109 -65.74 -69.49 58.83
CA LEU A 109 -65.45 -68.11 59.23
C LEU A 109 -63.96 -67.90 59.53
N ARG A 110 -63.31 -68.84 60.23
CA ARG A 110 -61.86 -68.78 60.50
C ARG A 110 -61.04 -68.89 59.22
N GLU A 111 -61.45 -69.70 58.26
CA GLU A 111 -60.82 -69.80 56.93
C GLU A 111 -60.96 -68.51 56.14
N VAL A 112 -62.16 -67.95 56.02
CA VAL A 112 -62.40 -66.68 55.32
C VAL A 112 -61.63 -65.54 56.00
N PHE A 113 -61.62 -65.48 57.33
CA PHE A 113 -60.85 -64.48 58.06
C PHE A 113 -59.33 -64.62 57.83
N ARG A 114 -58.81 -65.86 57.83
CA ARG A 114 -57.39 -66.12 57.49
C ARG A 114 -57.08 -65.70 56.05
N ALA A 115 -57.94 -66.06 55.09
CA ALA A 115 -57.79 -65.68 53.69
C ALA A 115 -57.83 -64.16 53.49
N ALA A 116 -58.78 -63.46 54.12
CA ALA A 116 -58.88 -62.01 54.09
C ALA A 116 -57.66 -61.34 54.74
N LYS A 117 -57.17 -61.86 55.86
CA LYS A 117 -55.95 -61.38 56.53
C LYS A 117 -54.71 -61.55 55.65
N ASP A 118 -54.58 -62.68 54.96
CA ASP A 118 -53.46 -62.93 54.06
C ASP A 118 -53.56 -62.09 52.77
N GLN A 119 -54.76 -61.87 52.24
CA GLN A 119 -54.99 -60.90 51.16
C GLN A 119 -54.65 -59.48 51.59
N ASN A 120 -55.06 -59.06 52.78
CA ASN A 120 -54.76 -57.73 53.30
C ASN A 120 -53.24 -57.54 53.47
N ARG A 121 -52.54 -58.55 54.03
CA ARG A 121 -51.06 -58.57 54.08
C ARG A 121 -50.43 -58.44 52.69
N LYS A 122 -50.91 -59.19 51.69
CA LYS A 122 -50.41 -59.08 50.30
C LYS A 122 -50.61 -57.68 49.75
N LEU A 123 -51.80 -57.09 49.92
CA LEU A 123 -52.09 -55.74 49.47
C LEU A 123 -51.20 -54.70 50.16
N THR A 124 -50.98 -54.81 51.47
CA THR A 124 -50.04 -53.95 52.20
C THR A 124 -48.63 -54.04 51.61
N THR A 125 -48.13 -55.26 51.34
CA THR A 125 -46.80 -55.42 50.74
C THR A 125 -46.68 -54.83 49.33
N ILE A 126 -47.74 -54.95 48.51
CA ILE A 126 -47.80 -54.37 47.16
C ILE A 126 -47.84 -52.84 47.25
N LEU A 127 -48.65 -52.30 48.17
CA LEU A 127 -48.75 -50.86 48.41
C LEU A 127 -47.41 -50.28 48.88
N ASP A 128 -46.71 -50.96 49.80
CA ASP A 128 -45.37 -50.56 50.25
C ASP A 128 -44.36 -50.57 49.10
N LEU A 129 -44.41 -51.58 48.22
CA LEU A 129 -43.55 -51.65 47.05
C LEU A 129 -43.84 -50.51 46.06
N ALA A 130 -45.11 -50.27 45.76
CA ALA A 130 -45.55 -49.17 44.89
C ALA A 130 -45.14 -47.80 45.45
N ASN A 131 -45.31 -47.57 46.76
CA ASN A 131 -44.88 -46.35 47.43
C ASN A 131 -43.36 -46.15 47.36
N LYS A 132 -42.57 -47.22 47.51
CA LYS A 132 -41.11 -47.15 47.30
C LYS A 132 -40.78 -46.79 45.86
N GLN A 133 -41.46 -47.39 44.88
CA GLN A 133 -41.27 -47.07 43.46
C GLN A 133 -41.61 -45.60 43.17
N ILE A 134 -42.73 -45.09 43.68
CA ILE A 134 -43.13 -43.67 43.54
C ILE A 134 -42.02 -42.77 44.09
N LYS A 135 -41.56 -42.99 45.32
CA LYS A 135 -40.47 -42.19 45.91
C LYS A 135 -39.19 -42.21 45.09
N THR A 136 -38.82 -43.38 44.52
CA THR A 136 -37.63 -43.47 43.65
C THR A 136 -37.82 -42.77 42.30
N LEU A 137 -39.04 -42.74 41.76
CA LEU A 137 -39.34 -42.02 40.53
C LEU A 137 -39.36 -40.51 40.80
N GLU A 138 -39.98 -40.07 41.89
CA GLU A 138 -39.96 -38.66 42.32
C GLU A 138 -38.52 -38.14 42.52
N SER A 139 -37.64 -38.93 43.16
CA SER A 139 -36.24 -38.54 43.32
C SER A 139 -35.51 -38.44 41.96
N LYS A 140 -35.77 -39.37 41.04
CA LYS A 140 -35.19 -39.33 39.68
C LYS A 140 -35.70 -38.14 38.88
N CYS A 141 -37.00 -37.82 38.97
CA CYS A 141 -37.58 -36.66 38.30
C CYS A 141 -36.93 -35.36 38.82
N LYS A 142 -36.79 -35.20 40.14
CA LYS A 142 -36.10 -34.04 40.73
C LYS A 142 -34.64 -33.94 40.28
N GLU A 143 -33.92 -35.06 40.27
CA GLU A 143 -32.54 -35.09 39.80
C GLU A 143 -32.42 -34.69 38.31
N GLN A 144 -33.33 -35.17 37.46
CA GLN A 144 -33.39 -34.81 36.05
C GLN A 144 -33.73 -33.34 35.84
N GLU A 145 -34.67 -32.77 36.61
CA GLU A 145 -35.00 -31.35 36.59
C GLU A 145 -33.80 -30.48 36.95
N GLU A 146 -33.07 -30.83 38.02
CA GLU A 146 -31.85 -30.11 38.41
C GLU A 146 -30.76 -30.20 37.34
N GLN A 147 -30.59 -31.37 36.71
CA GLN A 147 -29.64 -31.53 35.61
C GLN A 147 -30.03 -30.71 34.39
N LEU A 148 -31.32 -30.68 34.03
CA LEU A 148 -31.85 -29.86 32.93
C LEU A 148 -31.61 -28.37 33.19
N GLU A 149 -31.89 -27.89 34.40
CA GLU A 149 -31.68 -26.49 34.77
C GLU A 149 -30.19 -26.11 34.70
N LYS A 150 -29.29 -27.00 35.16
CA LYS A 150 -27.83 -26.81 35.04
C LYS A 150 -27.40 -26.74 33.56
N ARG A 151 -27.89 -27.65 32.72
CA ARG A 151 -27.58 -27.66 31.27
C ARG A 151 -28.12 -26.42 30.57
N TYR A 152 -29.30 -25.94 30.96
CA TYR A 152 -29.90 -24.74 30.41
C TYR A 152 -29.07 -23.49 30.74
N LYS A 153 -28.58 -23.37 31.99
CA LYS A 153 -27.65 -22.30 32.39
C LYS A 153 -26.35 -22.33 31.59
N GLN A 154 -25.73 -23.50 31.45
CA GLN A 154 -24.52 -23.68 30.64
C GLN A 154 -24.75 -23.30 29.17
N LEU A 155 -25.88 -23.71 28.59
CA LEU A 155 -26.24 -23.35 27.22
C LEU A 155 -26.40 -21.83 27.05
N LYS A 156 -27.01 -21.16 28.02
CA LYS A 156 -27.17 -19.70 28.01
C LYS A 156 -25.82 -18.99 28.08
N GLU A 157 -24.90 -19.48 28.90
CA GLU A 157 -23.53 -18.95 28.99
C GLU A 157 -22.74 -19.17 27.70
N ALA A 158 -22.77 -20.39 27.16
CA ALA A 158 -22.14 -20.71 25.89
C ALA A 158 -22.67 -19.83 24.73
N ARG A 159 -23.98 -19.57 24.68
CA ARG A 159 -24.57 -18.65 23.69
C ARG A 159 -24.05 -17.22 23.82
N LYS A 160 -23.91 -16.72 25.05
CA LYS A 160 -23.33 -15.39 25.29
C LYS A 160 -21.87 -15.33 24.85
N GLU A 161 -21.11 -16.39 25.11
CA GLU A 161 -19.71 -16.46 24.71
C GLU A 161 -19.55 -16.51 23.19
N ILE A 162 -20.36 -17.31 22.50
CA ILE A 162 -20.40 -17.33 21.03
C ILE A 162 -20.71 -15.94 20.46
N GLN A 163 -21.67 -15.21 21.07
CA GLN A 163 -21.98 -13.84 20.64
C GLN A 163 -20.80 -12.89 20.82
N ARG A 164 -20.07 -12.98 21.95
CA ARG A 164 -18.87 -12.17 22.20
C ARG A 164 -17.76 -12.50 21.19
N LEU A 165 -17.51 -13.77 20.96
CA LEU A 165 -16.52 -14.22 19.99
C LEU A 165 -16.86 -13.77 18.57
N LYS A 166 -18.16 -13.79 18.20
CA LYS A 166 -18.61 -13.26 16.91
C LYS A 166 -18.30 -11.76 16.77
N ILE A 167 -18.63 -10.95 17.79
CA ILE A 167 -18.33 -9.51 17.79
C ILE A 167 -16.82 -9.28 17.65
N ASN A 168 -16.00 -10.03 18.40
CA ASN A 168 -14.54 -9.93 18.31
C ASN A 168 -14.03 -10.32 16.91
N SER A 169 -14.55 -11.40 16.33
CA SER A 169 -14.21 -11.81 14.97
C SER A 169 -14.57 -10.74 13.94
N ASP A 170 -15.75 -10.14 14.05
CA ASP A 170 -16.20 -9.08 13.14
C ASP A 170 -15.32 -7.82 13.27
N GLN A 171 -14.89 -7.49 14.49
CA GLN A 171 -13.94 -6.40 14.74
C GLN A 171 -12.57 -6.68 14.12
N LEU A 172 -12.01 -7.88 14.34
CA LEU A 172 -10.74 -8.29 13.75
C LEU A 172 -10.79 -8.28 12.21
N ILE A 173 -11.88 -8.76 11.60
CA ILE A 173 -12.08 -8.68 10.15
C ILE A 173 -12.10 -7.20 9.68
N SER A 174 -12.77 -6.31 10.42
CA SER A 174 -12.75 -4.88 10.11
C SER A 174 -11.35 -4.26 10.21
N GLU A 175 -10.56 -4.66 11.21
CA GLU A 175 -9.19 -4.16 11.37
C GLU A 175 -8.25 -4.68 10.27
N VAL A 176 -8.36 -5.97 9.92
CA VAL A 176 -7.59 -6.57 8.82
C VAL A 176 -7.94 -5.93 7.49
N THR A 177 -9.22 -5.67 7.22
CA THR A 177 -9.62 -4.98 5.97
C THR A 177 -9.13 -3.53 5.92
N LYS A 178 -9.15 -2.81 7.06
CA LYS A 178 -8.57 -1.46 7.15
C LYS A 178 -7.06 -1.46 6.95
N SER A 179 -6.33 -2.39 7.58
CA SER A 179 -4.87 -2.49 7.41
C SER A 179 -4.50 -2.88 5.98
N HIS A 180 -5.25 -3.81 5.38
CA HIS A 180 -5.05 -4.19 3.98
C HIS A 180 -5.22 -2.99 3.04
N ARG A 181 -6.27 -2.17 3.21
CA ARG A 181 -6.44 -0.92 2.45
C ARG A 181 -5.29 0.07 2.64
N LYS A 182 -4.75 0.19 3.85
CA LYS A 182 -3.58 1.05 4.08
C LYS A 182 -2.35 0.53 3.34
N ILE A 183 -2.14 -0.78 3.34
CA ILE A 183 -1.02 -1.42 2.64
C ILE A 183 -1.16 -1.22 1.12
N THR A 184 -2.36 -1.39 0.56
CA THR A 184 -2.57 -1.16 -0.88
C THR A 184 -2.28 0.28 -1.26
N ASN A 185 -2.79 1.26 -0.51
CA ASN A 185 -2.55 2.67 -0.78
C ASN A 185 -1.06 3.03 -0.67
N LEU A 186 -0.37 2.54 0.37
CA LEU A 186 1.07 2.77 0.52
C LEU A 186 1.87 2.10 -0.60
N SER A 187 1.40 0.97 -1.12
CA SER A 187 2.04 0.31 -2.27
C SER A 187 1.88 1.14 -3.55
N GLU A 188 0.71 1.75 -3.75
CA GLU A 188 0.46 2.69 -4.86
C GLU A 188 1.36 3.93 -4.73
N ASP A 189 1.42 4.53 -3.54
CA ASP A 189 2.30 5.69 -3.26
C ASP A 189 3.78 5.37 -3.55
N VAL A 190 4.25 4.18 -3.17
CA VAL A 190 5.63 3.73 -3.45
C VAL A 190 5.86 3.57 -4.95
N GLN A 191 4.88 3.03 -5.69
CA GLN A 191 4.97 2.89 -7.13
C GLN A 191 5.04 4.26 -7.82
N ASP A 192 4.23 5.22 -7.39
CA ASP A 192 4.22 6.58 -7.92
C ASP A 192 5.54 7.30 -7.62
N LEU A 193 6.05 7.21 -6.38
CA LEU A 193 7.35 7.76 -6.01
C LEU A 193 8.50 7.15 -6.81
N GLN A 194 8.41 5.85 -7.11
CA GLN A 194 9.40 5.18 -7.94
C GLN A 194 9.37 5.68 -9.38
N ALA A 195 8.19 5.90 -9.96
CA ALA A 195 8.05 6.50 -11.29
C ALA A 195 8.63 7.93 -11.34
N VAL A 196 8.36 8.75 -10.32
CA VAL A 196 8.93 10.10 -10.21
C VAL A 196 10.45 10.06 -10.07
N ARG A 197 10.99 9.14 -9.26
CA ARG A 197 12.44 8.97 -9.12
C ARG A 197 13.09 8.58 -10.44
N ASP A 198 12.48 7.67 -11.20
CA ASP A 198 12.99 7.26 -12.51
C ASP A 198 12.93 8.41 -13.54
N ASP A 199 11.92 9.28 -13.44
CA ASP A 199 11.83 10.51 -14.25
C ASP A 199 12.94 11.51 -13.92
N LEU A 200 13.13 11.81 -12.64
CA LEU A 200 14.21 12.69 -12.18
C LEU A 200 15.59 12.14 -12.54
N GLN A 201 15.79 10.83 -12.47
CA GLN A 201 17.04 10.20 -12.88
C GLN A 201 17.30 10.38 -14.38
N ARG A 202 16.25 10.26 -15.22
CA ARG A 202 16.35 10.54 -16.66
C ARG A 202 16.72 12.00 -16.91
N GLN A 203 16.04 12.95 -16.27
CA GLN A 203 16.35 14.39 -16.39
C GLN A 203 17.77 14.72 -15.92
N LEU A 204 18.23 14.10 -14.83
CA LEU A 204 19.60 14.27 -14.33
C LEU A 204 20.63 13.79 -15.35
N ASN A 205 20.40 12.62 -15.97
CA ASN A 205 21.30 12.10 -16.99
C ASN A 205 21.31 13.00 -18.23
N GLU A 206 20.14 13.46 -18.68
CA GLU A 206 20.02 14.38 -19.82
C GLU A 206 20.76 15.70 -19.59
N THR A 207 20.56 16.31 -18.41
CA THR A 207 21.24 17.57 -18.03
C THR A 207 22.75 17.38 -17.88
N THR A 208 23.19 16.23 -17.35
CA THR A 208 24.63 15.89 -17.28
C THR A 208 25.25 15.79 -18.66
N ILE A 209 24.60 15.08 -19.59
CA ILE A 209 25.06 14.96 -20.98
C ILE A 209 25.10 16.33 -21.65
N ALA A 210 24.06 17.16 -21.47
CA ALA A 210 24.03 18.51 -22.02
C ALA A 210 25.16 19.39 -21.47
N TYR A 211 25.41 19.32 -20.16
CA TYR A 211 26.51 20.03 -19.51
C TYR A 211 27.88 19.59 -20.04
N GLU A 212 28.13 18.29 -20.18
CA GLU A 212 29.39 17.78 -20.71
C GLU A 212 29.61 18.20 -22.17
N LYS A 213 28.55 18.20 -22.98
CA LYS A 213 28.58 18.68 -24.36
C LYS A 213 28.96 20.16 -24.42
N GLU A 214 28.34 20.99 -23.59
CA GLU A 214 28.65 22.42 -23.53
C GLU A 214 30.08 22.67 -23.04
N ARG A 215 30.53 21.91 -22.04
CA ARG A 215 31.92 21.97 -21.54
C ARG A 215 32.92 21.67 -22.65
N LEU A 216 32.67 20.62 -23.46
CA LEU A 216 33.52 20.29 -24.61
C LEU A 216 33.51 21.39 -25.67
N ALA A 217 32.34 21.91 -26.02
CA ALA A 217 32.22 23.02 -26.97
C ALA A 217 32.99 24.27 -26.51
N ARG A 218 32.93 24.59 -25.20
CA ARG A 218 33.71 25.68 -24.62
C ARG A 218 35.21 25.44 -24.75
N CYS A 219 35.70 24.25 -24.42
CA CYS A 219 37.11 23.90 -24.56
C CYS A 219 37.58 23.99 -26.02
N GLU A 220 36.76 23.56 -26.99
CA GLU A 220 37.07 23.71 -28.42
C GLU A 220 37.15 25.19 -28.84
N LEU A 221 36.22 26.02 -28.36
CA LEU A 221 36.22 27.46 -28.65
C LEU A 221 37.44 28.16 -28.02
N GLU A 222 37.80 27.81 -26.79
CA GLU A 222 39.01 28.32 -26.11
C GLU A 222 40.27 27.98 -26.92
N GLN A 223 40.40 26.74 -27.42
CA GLN A 223 41.54 26.34 -28.27
C GLN A 223 41.55 27.10 -29.62
N ARG A 224 40.39 27.26 -30.27
CA ARG A 224 40.29 28.05 -31.51
C ARG A 224 40.66 29.51 -31.27
N LEU A 225 40.24 30.09 -30.16
CA LEU A 225 40.59 31.46 -29.80
C LEU A 225 42.10 31.59 -29.59
N GLN A 226 42.72 30.70 -28.82
CA GLN A 226 44.17 30.71 -28.58
C GLN A 226 44.98 30.58 -29.89
N THR A 227 44.56 29.69 -30.79
CA THR A 227 45.24 29.54 -32.09
C THR A 227 45.06 30.77 -32.98
N GLN A 228 43.90 31.42 -32.95
CA GLN A 228 43.69 32.68 -33.66
C GLN A 228 44.52 33.83 -33.08
N GLU A 229 44.61 33.94 -31.76
CA GLU A 229 45.46 34.93 -31.08
C GLU A 229 46.93 34.77 -31.49
N GLN A 230 47.45 33.53 -31.48
CA GLN A 230 48.80 33.23 -31.96
C GLN A 230 48.99 33.60 -33.43
N GLN A 231 48.03 33.29 -34.30
CA GLN A 231 48.10 33.67 -35.72
C GLN A 231 48.11 35.18 -35.92
N VAL A 232 47.31 35.92 -35.16
CA VAL A 232 47.28 37.39 -35.20
C VAL A 232 48.61 37.95 -34.73
N GLU A 233 49.19 37.42 -33.65
CA GLU A 233 50.49 37.84 -33.14
C GLU A 233 51.61 37.54 -34.14
N ASP A 234 51.62 36.36 -34.77
CA ASP A 234 52.55 35.99 -35.82
C ASP A 234 52.45 36.91 -37.06
N VAL A 235 51.23 37.19 -37.51
CA VAL A 235 50.99 38.08 -38.66
C VAL A 235 51.44 39.50 -38.33
N LYS A 236 51.12 39.99 -37.13
CA LYS A 236 51.56 41.29 -36.64
C LYS A 236 53.08 41.36 -36.62
N PHE A 237 53.76 40.40 -36.00
CA PHE A 237 55.22 40.32 -35.95
C PHE A 237 55.84 40.33 -37.36
N LYS A 238 55.34 39.50 -38.27
CA LYS A 238 55.82 39.46 -39.67
C LYS A 238 55.61 40.78 -40.39
N SER A 239 54.48 41.47 -40.15
CA SER A 239 54.21 42.77 -40.75
C SER A 239 55.12 43.89 -40.19
N GLU A 240 55.38 43.89 -38.88
CA GLU A 240 56.29 44.81 -38.21
C GLU A 240 57.73 44.59 -38.69
N GLU A 241 58.17 43.34 -38.82
CA GLU A 241 59.49 43.02 -39.36
C GLU A 241 59.62 43.42 -40.84
N ALA A 242 58.60 43.16 -41.66
CA ALA A 242 58.59 43.56 -43.07
C ALA A 242 58.67 45.08 -43.25
N THR A 243 57.92 45.85 -42.42
CA THR A 243 57.99 47.32 -42.43
C THR A 243 59.33 47.82 -41.91
N ARG A 244 59.89 47.23 -40.84
CA ARG A 244 61.24 47.54 -40.34
C ARG A 244 62.29 47.34 -41.43
N LEU A 245 62.32 46.18 -42.08
CA LEU A 245 63.27 45.87 -43.16
C LEU A 245 63.10 46.77 -44.39
N LYS A 246 61.88 47.24 -44.68
CA LYS A 246 61.64 48.23 -45.74
C LYS A 246 62.29 49.58 -45.39
N TYR A 247 62.01 50.11 -44.20
CA TYR A 247 62.59 51.38 -43.76
C TYR A 247 64.11 51.30 -43.61
N GLU A 248 64.66 50.20 -43.11
CA GLU A 248 66.11 50.02 -43.07
C GLU A 248 66.75 50.05 -44.46
N ARG A 249 66.10 49.47 -45.48
CA ARG A 249 66.58 49.55 -46.87
C ARG A 249 66.53 50.97 -47.41
N GLU A 250 65.43 51.68 -47.18
CA GLU A 250 65.27 53.08 -47.60
C GLU A 250 66.31 54.00 -46.92
N VAL A 251 66.55 53.82 -45.62
CA VAL A 251 67.60 54.56 -44.89
C VAL A 251 68.97 54.28 -45.49
N ARG A 252 69.32 53.01 -45.76
CA ARG A 252 70.59 52.65 -46.40
C ARG A 252 70.72 53.21 -47.82
N GLU A 253 69.63 53.34 -48.55
CA GLU A 253 69.61 53.96 -49.88
C GLU A 253 69.79 55.47 -49.82
N LEU A 254 69.07 56.16 -48.94
CA LEU A 254 69.23 57.59 -48.69
C LEU A 254 70.65 57.93 -48.22
N GLN A 255 71.22 57.13 -47.31
CA GLN A 255 72.61 57.29 -46.88
C GLN A 255 73.60 57.15 -48.05
N ARG A 256 73.42 56.15 -48.91
CA ARG A 256 74.24 56.00 -50.14
C ARG A 256 74.08 57.21 -51.06
N ARG A 257 72.86 57.72 -51.24
CA ARG A 257 72.62 58.92 -52.07
C ARG A 257 73.24 60.18 -51.48
N VAL A 258 73.16 60.37 -50.17
CA VAL A 258 73.80 61.49 -49.46
C VAL A 258 75.32 61.42 -49.64
N LEU A 259 75.93 60.25 -49.47
CA LEU A 259 77.37 60.06 -49.69
C LEU A 259 77.74 60.37 -51.16
N ALA A 260 76.98 59.86 -52.13
CA ALA A 260 77.22 60.16 -53.54
C ALA A 260 77.11 61.65 -53.86
N LEU A 261 76.08 62.34 -53.34
CA LEU A 261 75.92 63.79 -53.49
C LEU A 261 77.04 64.58 -52.80
N GLN A 262 77.52 64.11 -51.64
CA GLN A 262 78.67 64.72 -50.96
C GLN A 262 79.92 64.62 -51.82
N GLU A 263 80.20 63.45 -52.40
CA GLU A 263 81.34 63.30 -53.31
C GLU A 263 81.19 64.15 -54.59
N GLU A 264 79.97 64.26 -55.14
CA GLU A 264 79.68 65.16 -56.27
C GLU A 264 79.95 66.62 -55.89
N LEU A 265 79.49 67.07 -54.72
CA LEU A 265 79.74 68.40 -54.19
C LEU A 265 81.23 68.65 -53.96
N ASP A 266 81.96 67.70 -53.40
CA ASP A 266 83.41 67.82 -53.17
C ASP A 266 84.17 67.93 -54.50
N ARG A 267 83.78 67.16 -55.53
CA ARG A 267 84.32 67.29 -56.89
C ARG A 267 84.01 68.66 -57.49
N GLU A 268 82.77 69.13 -57.36
CA GLU A 268 82.37 70.45 -57.85
C GLU A 268 83.16 71.57 -57.16
N GLN A 269 83.29 71.54 -55.83
CA GLN A 269 84.11 72.47 -55.06
C GLN A 269 85.58 72.45 -55.49
N GLN A 270 86.15 71.26 -55.75
CA GLN A 270 87.51 71.14 -56.28
C GLN A 270 87.63 71.79 -57.67
N THR A 271 86.69 71.52 -58.58
CA THR A 271 86.69 72.13 -59.92
C THR A 271 86.49 73.65 -59.86
N HIS A 272 85.58 74.14 -59.02
CA HIS A 272 85.37 75.56 -58.79
C HIS A 272 86.63 76.22 -58.21
N GLY A 273 87.30 75.57 -57.25
CA GLY A 273 88.57 76.04 -56.71
C GLY A 273 89.67 76.16 -57.76
N ILE A 274 89.75 75.22 -58.71
CA ILE A 274 90.66 75.30 -59.86
C ILE A 274 90.26 76.45 -60.79
N ASN A 275 88.98 76.53 -61.15
CA ASN A 275 88.46 77.58 -62.03
C ASN A 275 88.65 78.98 -61.43
N GLN A 276 88.43 79.14 -60.13
CA GLN A 276 88.63 80.41 -59.43
C GLN A 276 90.11 80.81 -59.40
N LYS A 277 91.03 79.86 -59.16
CA LYS A 277 92.47 80.11 -59.30
C LYS A 277 92.85 80.50 -60.73
N ALA A 278 92.26 79.85 -61.74
CA ALA A 278 92.47 80.21 -63.14
C ALA A 278 91.94 81.62 -63.45
N LEU A 279 90.74 81.97 -62.99
CA LEU A 279 90.17 83.31 -63.10
C LEU A 279 91.04 84.36 -62.39
N ASP A 280 91.55 84.06 -61.20
CA ASP A 280 92.44 84.98 -60.47
C ASP A 280 93.79 85.15 -61.18
N ASN A 281 94.35 84.09 -61.76
CA ASN A 281 95.53 84.18 -62.61
C ASN A 281 95.26 85.04 -63.85
N MET A 282 94.10 84.91 -64.50
CA MET A 282 93.71 85.79 -65.59
C MET A 282 93.51 87.22 -65.11
N ARG A 283 92.80 87.46 -64.00
CA ARG A 283 92.63 88.81 -63.42
C ARG A 283 93.97 89.46 -63.11
N LYS A 284 94.92 88.72 -62.54
CA LYS A 284 96.30 89.19 -62.33
C LYS A 284 96.99 89.50 -63.66
N HIS A 285 96.86 88.64 -64.66
CA HIS A 285 97.40 88.87 -66.00
C HIS A 285 96.83 90.15 -66.63
N PHE A 286 95.50 90.33 -66.60
CA PHE A 286 94.84 91.53 -67.11
C PHE A 286 95.15 92.79 -66.30
N ALA A 287 95.29 92.69 -64.98
CA ALA A 287 95.74 93.80 -64.13
C ALA A 287 97.22 94.14 -64.32
N SER A 288 98.01 93.23 -64.89
CA SER A 288 99.41 93.44 -65.27
C SER A 288 99.60 93.86 -66.74
N LEU A 289 98.53 93.98 -67.52
CA LEU A 289 98.60 94.57 -68.86
C LEU A 289 98.80 96.09 -68.72
N PRO A 290 99.67 96.71 -69.53
CA PRO A 290 99.80 98.16 -69.56
C PRO A 290 98.52 98.79 -70.15
N ASP A 291 97.91 99.73 -69.43
CA ASP A 291 96.81 100.56 -69.94
C ASP A 291 97.23 101.21 -71.26
N THR A 292 96.67 100.71 -72.36
CA THR A 292 96.78 101.33 -73.68
C THR A 292 95.39 101.79 -74.08
N THR A 293 94.99 102.97 -73.57
CA THR A 293 94.46 104.06 -74.39
C THR A 293 94.25 105.32 -73.54
N ASN A 294 94.75 106.43 -74.08
CA ASN A 294 94.53 107.80 -73.64
C ASN A 294 93.05 108.12 -73.41
N ASP A 295 92.84 109.05 -72.49
CA ASP A 295 91.70 109.97 -72.43
C ASP A 295 91.18 110.33 -73.83
N GLU A 296 89.91 110.01 -74.10
CA GLU A 296 88.94 110.93 -74.70
C GLU A 296 87.51 110.36 -74.58
N LYS A 297 86.75 111.02 -73.70
CA LYS A 297 85.28 111.13 -73.69
C LYS A 297 84.76 111.73 -75.03
N PRO A 298 83.43 111.82 -75.28
CA PRO A 298 82.26 111.09 -74.77
C PRO A 298 81.20 110.83 -75.89
N GLU A 299 79.96 110.53 -75.45
CA GLU A 299 78.66 110.68 -76.15
C GLU A 299 78.32 109.63 -77.22
N THR A 300 77.11 109.08 -77.36
CA THR A 300 75.81 109.15 -76.67
C THR A 300 74.91 108.07 -77.32
N GLU A 301 73.72 107.89 -76.74
CA GLU A 301 72.50 107.42 -77.40
C GLU A 301 72.28 105.91 -77.60
N ASP A 302 71.40 105.38 -76.74
CA ASP A 302 70.06 104.94 -77.16
C ASP A 302 69.95 104.27 -78.53
N HIS A 303 70.17 102.96 -78.56
CA HIS A 303 69.31 102.03 -79.28
C HIS A 303 69.85 100.62 -79.06
N PHE A 304 69.13 99.78 -78.32
CA PHE A 304 68.93 98.34 -78.58
C PHE A 304 68.19 97.73 -77.37
N LEU A 305 66.99 98.28 -77.08
CA LEU A 305 65.93 97.41 -76.63
C LEU A 305 65.70 96.33 -77.69
N SER A 306 65.30 95.16 -77.21
CA SER A 306 64.51 94.21 -77.98
C SER A 306 65.28 93.38 -79.01
N LYS A 307 65.93 92.32 -78.50
CA LYS A 307 65.75 90.94 -78.98
C LYS A 307 66.65 90.00 -78.17
N LEU A 308 66.06 89.18 -77.31
CA LEU A 308 66.23 87.73 -77.34
C LEU A 308 65.30 87.11 -76.26
N SER A 309 64.02 87.14 -76.57
CA SER A 309 63.12 86.03 -76.28
C SER A 309 63.63 84.77 -76.99
N TYR A 310 63.43 83.60 -76.35
CA TYR A 310 63.76 82.22 -76.73
C TYR A 310 65.00 81.62 -76.05
N PHE A 311 64.85 81.15 -74.81
CA PHE A 311 64.49 79.76 -74.47
C PHE A 311 64.16 79.64 -72.97
#